data_AF-B6W7H5-F1
#
_entry.id   AF-B6W7H5-F1
#
_cell.length_a   1.000
_cell.length_b   1.000
_cell.length_c   1.000
_cell.angle_alpha   90.00
_cell.angle_beta   90.00
_cell.angle_gamma   90.00
#
_symmetry.space_group_name_H-M   'P 1'
#
loop_
_entity.id
_entity.type
_entity.pdbx_description
1 polymer ?
#
loop_
_entity_poly.entity_id
_entity_poly.type
_entity_poly.pdbx_seq_one_letter_code
_entity_poly.pdbx_strand_id
1 'polypeptide(L)' 'MIDIHNHIIYGVDDGSRSFDESMKMVELFIENGFKEIIATSHYDPSRYMVKKEDILEKSSILNDEIKKEI' A
#
# COMPACT_ATOMS: atom_id res chain seq x y z
N MET A 1 -0.17 -13.77 9.88
CA MET A 1 0.30 -14.17 8.54
C MET A 1 1.04 -12.97 7.92
N ILE A 2 2.01 -13.19 7.03
CA ILE A 2 2.70 -12.12 6.30
C ILE A 2 2.27 -12.21 4.84
N ASP A 3 1.77 -11.12 4.26
CA ASP A 3 1.57 -11.00 2.83
C ASP A 3 2.84 -10.43 2.18
N ILE A 4 3.34 -11.10 1.15
CA ILE A 4 4.60 -10.76 0.48
C ILE A 4 4.39 -10.10 -0.89
N HIS A 5 3.16 -9.98 -1.36
CA HIS A 5 2.86 -9.37 -2.66
C HIS A 5 1.54 -8.60 -2.63
N ASN A 6 1.64 -7.28 -2.48
CA ASN A 6 0.47 -6.43 -2.34
C ASN A 6 0.62 -5.07 -3.02
N HIS A 7 -0.48 -4.61 -3.62
CA HIS A 7 -0.61 -3.33 -4.31
C HIS A 7 -1.35 -2.31 -3.42
N ILE A 8 -0.92 -2.20 -2.15
CA ILE A 8 -1.61 -1.39 -1.14
C ILE A 8 -1.31 0.11 -1.25
N ILE A 9 -0.22 0.50 -1.94
CA ILE A 9 0.16 1.91 -2.04
C ILE A 9 -0.78 2.61 -3.03
N TYR A 10 -1.45 3.68 -2.60
CA TYR A 10 -2.50 4.32 -3.39
C TYR A 10 -1.98 5.14 -4.58
N GLY A 11 -2.62 4.97 -5.73
CA GLY A 11 -2.40 5.79 -6.92
C GLY A 11 -0.98 5.72 -7.47
N VAL A 12 -0.34 4.54 -7.38
CA VAL A 12 0.98 4.28 -7.99
C VAL A 12 0.94 3.22 -9.07
N ASP A 13 -0.07 2.35 -9.07
CA ASP A 13 -0.31 1.31 -10.08
C ASP A 13 -1.81 0.98 -10.20
N ASP A 14 -2.14 -0.26 -10.59
CA ASP A 14 -3.51 -0.79 -10.73
C ASP A 14 -4.11 -1.38 -9.45
N GLY A 15 -3.45 -1.21 -8.30
CA GLY A 15 -4.01 -1.54 -6.99
C GLY A 15 -4.93 -0.46 -6.43
N SER A 16 -4.65 -0.04 -5.18
CA SER A 16 -5.43 0.98 -4.49
C SER A 16 -5.43 2.32 -5.25
N ARG A 17 -6.60 2.96 -5.37
CA ARG A 17 -6.75 4.23 -6.11
C ARG A 17 -6.68 5.45 -5.21
N SER A 18 -6.99 5.30 -3.92
CA SER A 18 -7.01 6.40 -2.95
C SER A 18 -6.50 5.98 -1.58
N PHE A 19 -6.11 6.96 -0.77
CA PHE A 19 -5.68 6.71 0.61
C PHE A 19 -6.73 5.92 1.41
N ASP A 20 -8.00 6.32 1.30
CA ASP A 20 -9.11 5.64 1.99
C ASP A 20 -9.29 4.18 1.52
N GLU A 21 -9.05 3.90 0.23
CA GLU A 21 -9.10 2.53 -0.28
C GLU A 21 -7.95 1.68 0.29
N SER A 22 -6.75 2.25 0.41
CA SER A 22 -5.63 1.58 1.08
C SER A 22 -5.93 1.27 2.54
N MET A 23 -6.53 2.20 3.30
CA MET A 23 -6.87 1.98 4.71
C MET A 23 -7.95 0.89 4.85
N LYS A 24 -8.97 0.87 4.00
CA LYS A 24 -9.95 -0.23 3.96
C LYS A 24 -9.31 -1.58 3.64
N MET A 25 -8.31 -1.61 2.76
CA MET A 25 -7.53 -2.83 2.54
C MET A 25 -6.81 -3.25 3.83
N VAL A 26 -6.15 -2.32 4.54
CA VAL A 26 -5.50 -2.63 5.84
C VAL A 26 -6.48 -3.24 6.84
N GLU A 27 -7.66 -2.63 7.01
CA GLU A 27 -8.72 -3.14 7.90
C GLU A 27 -9.06 -4.60 7.57
N LEU A 28 -9.34 -4.88 6.29
CA LEU A 28 -9.62 -6.25 5.83
C LEU A 28 -8.45 -7.20 6.09
N PHE A 29 -7.20 -6.76 5.90
CA PHE A 29 -6.02 -7.59 6.17
C PHE A 29 -5.91 -7.94 7.65
N ILE A 30 -6.15 -6.97 8.55
CA ILE A 30 -6.16 -7.18 10.00
C ILE A 30 -7.28 -8.16 10.39
N GLU A 31 -8.50 -7.96 9.88
CA GLU A 31 -9.64 -8.85 10.13
C GLU A 31 -9.36 -10.30 9.70
N ASN A 32 -8.57 -10.49 8.65
CA ASN A 32 -8.16 -11.80 8.14
C ASN A 32 -6.88 -12.36 8.81
N GLY A 33 -6.38 -11.71 9.87
CA GLY A 33 -5.25 -12.21 10.67
C GLY A 33 -3.86 -12.01 10.04
N PHE A 34 -3.75 -11.13 9.05
CA PHE A 34 -2.45 -10.65 8.58
C PHE A 34 -1.84 -9.69 9.60
N LYS A 35 -0.52 -9.74 9.73
CA LYS A 35 0.25 -8.93 10.69
C LYS A 35 1.20 -7.97 9.98
N GLU A 36 1.65 -8.34 8.79
CA GLU A 36 2.64 -7.60 8.01
C GLU A 36 2.31 -7.74 6.52
N ILE A 37 2.59 -6.67 5.77
CA ILE A 37 2.42 -6.60 4.32
C ILE A 37 3.73 -6.06 3.73
N ILE A 38 4.26 -6.76 2.73
CA ILE A 38 5.33 -6.24 1.88
C ILE A 38 4.69 -5.65 0.63
N ALA A 39 4.72 -4.32 0.50
CA ALA A 39 4.21 -3.63 -0.67
C ALA A 39 5.12 -3.89 -1.88
N THR A 40 4.55 -4.38 -2.98
CA THR A 40 5.25 -4.75 -4.21
C THR A 40 4.58 -4.12 -5.44
N SER A 41 4.28 -2.82 -5.35
CA SER A 41 3.66 -2.07 -6.43
C SER A 41 4.45 -2.20 -7.74
N HIS A 42 3.75 -2.16 -8.87
CA HIS A 42 4.38 -2.16 -10.17
C HIS A 42 5.29 -0.95 -10.37
N TYR A 43 6.44 -1.18 -10.99
CA TYR A 43 7.34 -0.12 -11.43
C TYR A 43 7.64 -0.31 -12.92
N ASP A 44 6.78 0.25 -13.75
CA ASP A 44 6.89 0.21 -15.21
C ASP A 44 6.58 1.62 -15.76
N PRO A 45 7.62 2.41 -16.11
CA PRO A 45 7.43 3.75 -16.65
C PRO A 45 6.60 3.83 -17.94
N SER A 46 6.43 2.72 -18.66
CA SER A 46 5.61 2.67 -19.88
C SER A 46 4.11 2.57 -19.58
N ARG A 47 3.73 2.08 -18.40
CA ARG A 47 2.34 1.85 -17.98
C ARG A 47 1.94 2.74 -16.79
N TYR A 48 2.88 3.02 -15.89
CA TYR A 48 2.70 3.75 -14.65
C TYR A 48 3.76 4.85 -14.55
N MET A 49 3.36 6.11 -14.77
CA MET A 49 4.25 7.28 -14.65
C MET A 49 4.37 7.74 -13.20
N VAL A 50 4.95 6.91 -12.34
CA VAL A 50 5.16 7.20 -10.92
C VAL A 50 6.64 7.15 -10.59
N LYS A 51 7.13 8.12 -9.82
CA LYS A 51 8.52 8.16 -9.40
C LYS A 51 8.73 7.29 -8.18
N LYS A 52 9.95 6.78 -8.01
CA LYS A 52 10.35 6.02 -6.82
C LYS A 52 10.09 6.81 -5.54
N GLU A 53 10.34 8.11 -5.56
CA GLU A 53 10.14 9.00 -4.42
C GLU A 53 8.67 9.04 -3.98
N ASP A 54 7.73 9.08 -4.94
CA ASP A 54 6.29 9.07 -4.66
C ASP A 54 5.86 7.75 -3.97
N ILE A 55 6.42 6.62 -4.41
CA ILE A 55 6.15 5.30 -3.81
C ILE A 55 6.66 5.27 -2.36
N LEU A 56 7.88 5.76 -2.12
CA LEU A 56 8.49 5.79 -0.80
C LEU A 56 7.75 6.73 0.16
N GLU A 57 7.40 7.92 -0.31
CA GLU A 57 6.63 8.91 0.47
C GLU A 57 5.27 8.34 0.87
N LYS A 58 4.49 7.84 -0.09
CA LYS A 58 3.16 7.28 0.17
C LYS A 58 3.21 6.04 1.05
N SER A 59 4.24 5.20 0.90
CA SER A 59 4.49 4.07 1.79
C SER A 59 4.75 4.52 3.23
N SER A 60 5.54 5.59 3.42
CA SER A 60 5.75 6.19 4.75
C SER A 60 4.45 6.72 5.33
N ILE A 61 3.66 7.46 4.55
CA ILE A 61 2.38 8.02 4.97
C ILE A 61 1.42 6.91 5.42
N LEU A 62 1.28 5.83 4.65
CA LEU A 62 0.46 4.69 5.04
C LEU A 62 0.94 4.06 6.35
N ASN A 63 2.25 3.79 6.46
CA ASN A 63 2.80 3.20 7.68
C ASN A 63 2.58 4.08 8.91
N ASP A 64 2.69 5.41 8.76
CA ASP A 64 2.47 6.34 9.87
C ASP A 64 1.00 6.43 10.27
N GLU A 65 0.07 6.29 9.34
CA GLU A 65 -1.36 6.21 9.68
C GLU A 65 -1.71 4.88 10.36
N ILE A 66 -1.25 3.76 9.80
CA ILE A 66 -1.50 2.42 10.36
C ILE A 66 -1.03 2.33 11.82
N LYS A 67 0.11 2.95 12.16
CA LYS A 67 0.64 2.99 13.54
C LYS A 67 -0.20 3.82 14.51
N LYS A 68 -1.10 4.70 14.04
CA LYS A 68 -2.00 5.46 14.92
C LYS A 68 -3.24 4.67 15.30
N GLU A 69 -3.65 3.73 14.45
CA GLU A 69 -4.87 2.94 14.61
C GLU A 69 -4.65 1.62 15.36
N ILE A 70 -3.41 1.16 15.48
CA ILE A 70 -2.98 -0.08 16.17
C ILE A 70 -2.21 0.25 17.43
#